data_AF-A0A6G3MJI5-F1
#
_entry.id   AF-A0A6G3MJI5-F1
#
_cell.length_a   1.000
_cell.length_b   1.000
_cell.length_c   1.000
_cell.angle_alpha   90.00
_cell.angle_beta   90.00
_cell.angle_gamma   90.00
#
_symmetry.space_group_name_H-M   'P 1'
#
loop_
_entity.id
_entity.type
_entity.pdbx_description
1 polymer ?
#
loop_
_entity_poly.entity_id
_entity_poly.type
_entity_poly.pdbx_seq_one_letter_code
_entity_poly.pdbx_strand_id
1 'polypeptide(L)'
;RIKKYINFLFVMPLSFLKNLSLLQYISLFSITIVAFYTLTFSSLSSKYSSKVLVLPEYWNYALPGVPPAMGAIFLSFSVHHGALQLFKSLNNNTLARFLVSLKSSLLISSVIYYIVIISIYVSFAGVISSNILNNYCLDDDVIVFVRLLFSVSLITSFPFPAIFLRETINDNLGRIINFKYLKNIVTFCLILLIFTVSFIFKSIGPILAISGSLCGTPINMIFPSLIYMS
;
A
#
# COMPACT_ATOMS: atom_id res chain seq x y z
N ARG A 1 -14.68 16.22 -4.57
CA ARG A 1 -15.45 15.94 -3.33
C ARG A 1 -16.35 14.71 -3.50
N ILE A 2 -17.18 14.62 -4.54
CA ILE A 2 -18.09 13.48 -4.81
C ILE A 2 -17.40 12.10 -4.82
N LYS A 3 -16.24 11.97 -5.47
CA LYS A 3 -15.45 10.72 -5.50
C LYS A 3 -15.09 10.16 -4.10
N LYS A 4 -14.94 11.02 -3.08
CA LYS A 4 -14.60 10.59 -1.71
C LYS A 4 -15.80 9.94 -1.01
N TYR A 5 -17.02 10.44 -1.25
CA TYR A 5 -18.25 9.87 -0.70
C TYR A 5 -18.59 8.52 -1.33
N ILE A 6 -18.37 8.37 -2.65
CA ILE A 6 -18.58 7.10 -3.35
C ILE A 6 -17.65 6.02 -2.77
N ASN A 7 -16.37 6.34 -2.61
CA ASN A 7 -15.41 5.40 -2.01
C ASN A 7 -15.81 5.01 -0.58
N PHE A 8 -16.28 5.96 0.24
CA PHE A 8 -16.77 5.66 1.58
C PHE A 8 -17.95 4.66 1.58
N LEU A 9 -18.89 4.82 0.64
CA LEU A 9 -20.05 3.93 0.50
C LEU A 9 -19.65 2.49 0.15
N PHE A 10 -18.61 2.29 -0.66
CA PHE A 10 -18.10 0.95 -1.01
C PHE A 10 -17.18 0.37 0.07
N VAL A 11 -16.38 1.21 0.71
CA VAL A 11 -15.39 0.79 1.71
C VAL A 11 -16.05 0.38 3.03
N MET A 12 -17.08 1.11 3.46
CA MET A 12 -17.79 0.84 4.70
C MET A 12 -18.32 -0.59 4.81
N PRO A 13 -19.15 -1.12 3.88
CA PRO A 13 -19.67 -2.49 3.99
C PRO A 13 -18.57 -3.55 3.92
N LEU A 14 -17.53 -3.31 3.12
CA LEU A 14 -16.40 -4.23 2.95
C LEU A 14 -15.55 -4.38 4.23
N SER A 15 -15.44 -3.32 5.03
CA SER A 15 -14.70 -3.35 6.31
C SER A 15 -15.38 -4.19 7.41
N PHE A 16 -16.67 -4.49 7.26
CA PHE A 16 -17.41 -5.37 8.17
C PHE A 16 -17.26 -6.85 7.85
N LEU A 17 -16.55 -7.20 6.77
CA LEU A 17 -16.28 -8.60 6.45
C LEU A 17 -15.53 -9.27 7.62
N LYS A 18 -16.04 -10.44 8.03
CA LYS A 18 -15.52 -11.23 9.15
C LYS A 18 -14.64 -12.38 8.70
N ASN A 19 -14.73 -12.79 7.44
CA ASN A 19 -14.14 -14.02 6.95
C ASN A 19 -12.83 -13.76 6.21
N LEU A 20 -11.72 -14.17 6.82
CA LEU A 20 -10.38 -14.13 6.23
C LEU A 20 -10.23 -15.08 5.02
N SER A 21 -11.13 -16.06 4.85
CA SER A 21 -11.10 -16.99 3.71
C SER A 21 -11.39 -16.33 2.36
N LEU A 22 -12.22 -15.28 2.34
CA LEU A 22 -12.47 -14.49 1.13
C LEU A 22 -11.22 -13.71 0.69
N LEU A 23 -10.33 -13.42 1.63
CA LEU A 23 -9.12 -12.65 1.39
C LEU A 23 -8.11 -13.39 0.51
N GLN A 24 -8.07 -14.73 0.57
CA GLN A 24 -7.22 -15.55 -0.28
C GLN A 24 -7.58 -15.42 -1.77
N TYR A 25 -8.86 -15.31 -2.09
CA TYR A 25 -9.31 -15.09 -3.47
C TYR A 25 -9.00 -13.66 -3.93
N ILE A 26 -9.16 -12.69 -3.04
CA ILE A 26 -8.82 -11.28 -3.31
C ILE A 26 -7.31 -11.12 -3.55
N SER A 27 -6.46 -11.86 -2.84
CA SER A 27 -5.00 -11.79 -3.03
C SER A 27 -4.56 -12.43 -4.35
N LEU A 28 -5.18 -13.52 -4.79
CA LEU A 28 -4.93 -14.07 -6.13
C LEU A 28 -5.31 -13.08 -7.22
N PHE A 29 -6.48 -12.44 -7.07
CA PHE A 29 -6.93 -11.41 -8.00
C PHE A 29 -5.98 -10.21 -8.01
N SER A 30 -5.49 -9.74 -6.86
CA SER A 30 -4.56 -8.61 -6.81
C SER A 30 -3.22 -8.90 -7.49
N ILE A 31 -2.70 -10.13 -7.42
CA ILE A 31 -1.48 -10.53 -8.14
C ILE A 31 -1.65 -10.36 -9.66
N THR A 32 -2.80 -10.76 -10.20
CA THR A 32 -3.08 -10.60 -11.65
C THR A 32 -3.13 -9.13 -12.06
N ILE A 33 -3.71 -8.28 -11.20
CA ILE A 33 -3.75 -6.83 -11.41
C ILE A 33 -2.36 -6.22 -11.36
N VAL A 34 -1.51 -6.63 -10.41
CA VAL A 34 -0.12 -6.15 -10.31
C VAL A 34 0.67 -6.55 -11.55
N ALA A 35 0.54 -7.78 -12.03
CA ALA A 35 1.17 -8.23 -13.27
C ALA A 35 0.67 -7.43 -14.50
N PHE A 36 -0.61 -7.07 -14.53
CA PHE A 36 -1.14 -6.20 -15.58
C PHE A 36 -0.54 -4.78 -15.49
N TYR A 37 -0.36 -4.22 -14.29
CA TYR A 37 0.29 -2.90 -14.13
C TYR A 37 1.75 -2.90 -14.56
N THR A 38 2.50 -3.93 -14.20
CA THR A 38 3.92 -4.00 -14.55
C THR A 38 4.09 -4.04 -16.06
N LEU A 39 3.27 -4.82 -16.77
CA LEU A 39 3.27 -4.91 -18.24
C LEU A 39 2.79 -3.62 -18.91
N THR A 40 1.72 -3.00 -18.41
CA THR A 40 1.22 -1.75 -18.99
C THR A 40 2.23 -0.62 -18.83
N PHE A 41 2.79 -0.41 -17.64
CA PHE A 41 3.78 0.66 -17.44
C PHE A 41 5.08 0.43 -18.19
N SER A 42 5.55 -0.81 -18.34
CA SER A 42 6.73 -1.10 -19.16
C SER A 42 6.48 -0.82 -20.64
N SER A 43 5.31 -1.19 -21.17
CA SER A 43 4.94 -0.89 -22.57
C SER A 43 4.75 0.62 -22.83
N LEU A 44 4.17 1.33 -21.86
CA LEU A 44 3.98 2.78 -21.93
C LEU A 44 5.31 3.54 -21.87
N SER A 45 6.30 3.00 -21.16
CA SER A 45 7.65 3.57 -21.10
C SER A 45 8.24 3.80 -22.48
N SER A 46 8.15 2.78 -23.36
CA SER A 46 8.63 2.91 -24.74
C SER A 46 7.85 3.95 -25.55
N LYS A 47 6.53 4.11 -25.31
CA LYS A 47 5.66 5.05 -26.05
C LYS A 47 5.84 6.51 -25.62
N TYR A 48 6.12 6.75 -24.33
CA TYR A 48 6.21 8.10 -23.76
C TYR A 48 7.65 8.62 -23.70
N SER A 49 8.64 7.74 -23.55
CA SER A 49 10.06 8.12 -23.48
C SER A 49 10.52 8.93 -24.70
N SER A 50 10.00 8.64 -25.89
CA SER A 50 10.38 9.35 -27.12
C SER A 50 9.77 10.76 -27.26
N LYS A 51 8.84 11.15 -26.38
CA LYS A 51 8.07 12.40 -26.48
C LYS A 51 8.51 13.46 -25.48
N VAL A 52 9.40 13.13 -24.56
CA VAL A 52 9.81 14.03 -23.47
C VAL A 52 11.20 14.59 -23.75
N LEU A 53 11.34 15.92 -23.65
CA LEU A 53 12.64 16.59 -23.70
C LEU A 53 13.44 16.20 -22.45
N VAL A 54 14.55 15.49 -22.63
CA VAL A 54 15.44 15.09 -21.55
C VAL A 54 16.13 16.34 -21.00
N LEU A 55 15.80 16.70 -19.75
CA LEU A 55 16.49 17.78 -19.04
C LEU A 55 17.93 17.33 -18.71
N PRO A 56 18.94 18.22 -18.82
CA PRO A 56 20.35 17.88 -18.64
C PRO A 56 20.72 17.40 -17.22
N GLU A 57 19.85 17.62 -16.23
CA GLU A 57 20.05 17.26 -14.82
C GLU A 57 19.20 16.05 -14.35
N TYR A 58 18.68 15.27 -15.29
CA TYR A 58 17.73 14.20 -14.99
C TYR A 58 18.27 13.13 -14.01
N TRP A 59 19.56 12.76 -14.07
CA TRP A 59 20.18 11.76 -13.18
C TRP A 59 20.90 12.35 -11.97
N ASN A 60 20.24 13.25 -11.23
CA ASN A 60 20.78 13.82 -10.00
C ASN A 60 20.42 12.98 -8.76
N TYR A 61 21.45 12.45 -8.09
CA TYR A 61 21.29 11.53 -6.95
C TYR A 61 21.10 12.22 -5.59
N ALA A 62 21.42 13.52 -5.48
CA ALA A 62 21.42 14.27 -4.23
C ALA A 62 20.31 15.34 -4.19
N LEU A 63 19.07 14.93 -4.46
CA LEU A 63 17.91 15.84 -4.46
C LEU A 63 17.31 15.96 -3.06
N PRO A 64 16.75 17.13 -2.69
CA PRO A 64 16.03 17.32 -1.43
C PRO A 64 14.78 16.42 -1.28
N GLY A 65 14.36 15.75 -2.36
CA GLY A 65 13.29 14.75 -2.35
C GLY A 65 13.67 13.36 -1.84
N VAL A 66 14.96 13.08 -1.60
CA VAL A 66 15.43 11.76 -1.14
C VAL A 66 14.88 11.39 0.26
N PRO A 67 14.92 12.26 1.30
CA PRO A 67 14.43 11.87 2.62
C PRO A 67 12.92 11.52 2.65
N PRO A 68 12.00 12.29 2.03
CA PRO A 68 10.60 11.90 1.92
C PRO A 68 10.38 10.59 1.15
N ALA A 69 11.15 10.35 0.08
CA ALA A 69 11.08 9.12 -0.69
C ALA A 69 11.50 7.90 0.15
N MET A 70 12.54 8.05 0.99
CA MET A 70 12.98 6.99 1.89
C MET A 70 11.91 6.62 2.91
N GLY A 71 11.16 7.60 3.43
CA GLY A 71 9.96 7.35 4.23
C GLY A 71 8.94 6.47 3.49
N ALA A 72 8.58 6.84 2.25
CA ALA A 72 7.63 6.07 1.45
C ALA A 72 8.12 4.62 1.17
N ILE A 73 9.42 4.43 0.95
CA ILE A 73 10.03 3.09 0.78
C ILE A 73 9.90 2.28 2.07
N PHE A 74 10.21 2.86 3.23
CA PHE A 74 10.09 2.16 4.51
C PHE A 74 8.66 1.70 4.77
N LEU A 75 7.67 2.56 4.49
CA LEU A 75 6.25 2.17 4.58
C LEU A 75 5.91 1.01 3.65
N SER A 76 6.39 1.07 2.40
CA SER A 76 6.07 0.08 1.37
C SER A 76 6.58 -1.31 1.70
N PHE A 77 7.71 -1.42 2.41
CA PHE A 77 8.28 -2.68 2.87
C PHE A 77 7.95 -3.01 4.33
N SER A 78 7.08 -2.26 5.00
CA SER A 78 6.62 -2.55 6.36
C SER A 78 5.53 -3.63 6.38
N VAL A 79 5.94 -4.91 6.40
CA VAL A 79 5.01 -6.06 6.55
C VAL A 79 4.92 -6.55 8.01
N HIS A 80 5.81 -6.07 8.88
CA HIS A 80 5.99 -6.55 10.26
C HIS A 80 4.71 -6.54 11.11
N HIS A 81 3.87 -5.51 10.96
CA HIS A 81 2.65 -5.34 11.75
C HIS A 81 1.61 -6.47 11.55
N GLY A 82 1.62 -7.13 10.39
CA GLY A 82 0.72 -8.25 10.07
C GLY A 82 1.38 -9.63 10.12
N ALA A 83 2.71 -9.69 10.27
CA ALA A 83 3.47 -10.93 10.12
C ALA A 83 3.06 -12.01 11.13
N LEU A 84 2.76 -11.64 12.39
CA LEU A 84 2.35 -12.61 13.42
C LEU A 84 0.97 -13.22 13.15
N GLN A 85 0.00 -12.41 12.73
CA GLN A 85 -1.33 -12.90 12.38
C GLN A 85 -1.28 -13.77 11.12
N LEU A 86 -0.46 -13.39 10.12
CA LEU A 86 -0.19 -14.22 8.95
C LEU A 86 0.45 -15.56 9.33
N PHE A 87 1.44 -15.55 10.22
CA PHE A 87 2.07 -16.77 10.73
C PHE A 87 1.08 -17.70 11.43
N LYS A 88 0.16 -17.14 12.23
CA LYS A 88 -0.90 -17.91 12.90
C LYS A 88 -1.95 -18.45 11.94
N SER A 89 -2.17 -17.80 10.80
CA SER A 89 -3.16 -18.22 9.80
C SER A 89 -2.67 -19.36 8.89
N LEU A 90 -1.36 -19.63 8.85
CA LEU A 90 -0.76 -20.67 8.01
C LEU A 90 -1.00 -22.06 8.59
N ASN A 91 -1.39 -23.00 7.72
CA ASN A 91 -1.50 -24.41 8.08
C ASN A 91 -0.08 -25.02 8.22
N ASN A 92 0.19 -25.74 9.31
CA ASN A 92 1.54 -26.24 9.67
C ASN A 92 2.60 -25.12 9.75
N ASN A 93 2.39 -24.16 10.65
CA ASN A 93 3.20 -22.96 10.83
C ASN A 93 4.58 -23.23 11.47
N THR A 94 5.56 -23.65 10.66
CA THR A 94 6.98 -23.67 11.09
C THR A 94 7.69 -22.37 10.72
N LEU A 95 8.54 -21.88 11.63
CA LEU A 95 9.31 -20.65 11.43
C LEU A 95 10.17 -20.70 10.16
N ALA A 96 10.84 -21.82 9.90
CA ALA A 96 11.68 -21.99 8.73
C ALA A 96 10.91 -21.81 7.41
N ARG A 97 9.73 -22.42 7.28
CA ARG A 97 8.89 -22.29 6.08
C ARG A 97 8.36 -20.86 5.91
N PHE A 98 7.94 -20.26 7.02
CA PHE A 98 7.46 -18.88 7.01
C PHE A 98 8.54 -17.90 6.54
N LEU A 99 9.77 -18.03 7.06
CA LEU A 99 10.89 -17.17 6.67
C LEU A 99 11.28 -17.33 5.21
N VAL A 100 11.29 -18.55 4.68
CA VAL A 100 11.55 -18.80 3.24
C VAL A 100 10.48 -18.15 2.37
N SER A 101 9.20 -18.29 2.74
CA SER A 101 8.07 -17.67 2.04
C SER A 101 8.13 -16.13 2.09
N LEU A 102 8.44 -15.55 3.26
CA LEU A 102 8.61 -14.11 3.41
C LEU A 102 9.77 -13.58 2.56
N LYS A 103 10.94 -14.21 2.63
CA LYS A 103 12.14 -13.78 1.90
C LYS A 103 11.91 -13.82 0.39
N SER A 104 11.33 -14.91 -0.12
CA SER A 104 11.01 -15.03 -1.55
C SER A 104 9.98 -13.99 -1.99
N SER A 105 8.92 -13.77 -1.21
CA SER A 105 7.89 -12.76 -1.51
C SER A 105 8.47 -11.35 -1.54
N LEU A 106 9.34 -11.00 -0.58
CA LEU A 106 10.01 -9.71 -0.54
C LEU A 106 10.92 -9.49 -1.75
N LEU A 107 11.71 -10.50 -2.14
CA LEU A 107 12.58 -10.43 -3.33
C LEU A 107 11.77 -10.27 -4.62
N ILE A 108 10.69 -11.03 -4.79
CA ILE A 108 9.83 -10.91 -5.98
C ILE A 108 9.18 -9.53 -6.02
N SER A 109 8.66 -9.05 -4.89
CA SER A 109 8.03 -7.73 -4.80
C SER A 109 9.01 -6.59 -5.08
N SER A 110 10.26 -6.67 -4.59
CA SER A 110 11.26 -5.63 -4.83
C SER A 110 11.64 -5.53 -6.29
N VAL A 111 11.83 -6.66 -6.98
CA VAL A 111 12.09 -6.70 -8.43
C VAL A 111 10.94 -6.04 -9.20
N ILE A 112 9.69 -6.36 -8.86
CA ILE A 112 8.51 -5.75 -9.45
C ILE A 112 8.49 -4.22 -9.24
N TYR A 113 8.77 -3.76 -8.01
CA TYR A 113 8.85 -2.33 -7.70
C TYR A 113 9.91 -1.63 -8.54
N TYR A 114 11.11 -2.20 -8.67
CA TYR A 114 12.17 -1.61 -9.48
C TYR A 114 11.77 -1.49 -10.95
N ILE A 115 11.19 -2.54 -11.53
CA ILE A 115 10.73 -2.53 -12.94
C ILE A 115 9.74 -1.38 -13.17
N VAL A 116 8.74 -1.24 -12.29
CA VAL A 116 7.70 -0.21 -12.42
C VAL A 116 8.28 1.19 -12.22
N ILE A 117 9.08 1.40 -11.18
CA ILE A 117 9.68 2.70 -10.86
C ILE A 117 10.57 3.16 -12.01
N ILE A 118 11.46 2.29 -12.52
CA ILE A 118 12.35 2.62 -13.63
C ILE A 118 11.54 2.94 -14.89
N SER A 119 10.55 2.10 -15.22
CA SER A 119 9.70 2.31 -16.41
C SER A 119 9.02 3.69 -16.38
N ILE A 120 8.42 4.06 -15.25
CA ILE A 120 7.75 5.35 -15.07
C ILE A 120 8.75 6.51 -15.06
N TYR A 121 9.89 6.32 -14.39
CA TYR A 121 10.92 7.34 -14.32
C TYR A 121 11.43 7.71 -15.71
N VAL A 122 11.65 6.71 -16.57
CA VAL A 122 12.04 6.86 -17.98
C VAL A 122 10.91 7.48 -18.82
N SER A 123 9.64 7.14 -18.58
CA SER A 123 8.50 7.71 -19.32
C SER A 123 8.40 9.24 -19.21
N PHE A 124 8.78 9.82 -18.07
CA PHE A 124 8.51 11.22 -17.74
C PHE A 124 9.76 12.06 -17.47
N ALA A 125 10.96 11.52 -17.72
CA ALA A 125 12.23 12.19 -17.47
C ALA A 125 12.27 12.89 -16.08
N GLY A 126 11.71 12.23 -15.05
CA GLY A 126 11.83 12.65 -13.65
C GLY A 126 10.79 13.67 -13.19
N VAL A 127 9.96 14.21 -14.09
CA VAL A 127 8.85 15.11 -13.73
C VAL A 127 7.62 14.26 -13.40
N ILE A 128 7.57 13.76 -12.16
CA ILE A 128 6.57 12.78 -11.72
C ILE A 128 5.77 13.34 -10.55
N SER A 129 4.45 13.41 -10.71
CA SER A 129 3.54 13.70 -9.59
C SER A 129 3.44 12.52 -8.61
N SER A 130 3.18 12.82 -7.32
CA SER A 130 3.09 11.81 -6.24
C SER A 130 2.08 10.67 -6.50
N ASN A 131 1.06 10.91 -7.31
CA ASN A 131 0.25 9.86 -7.90
C ASN A 131 0.62 9.74 -9.37
N ILE A 132 1.38 8.70 -9.71
CA ILE A 132 1.93 8.45 -11.05
C ILE A 132 0.87 8.53 -12.16
N LEU A 133 -0.36 8.13 -11.87
CA LEU A 133 -1.45 8.11 -12.84
C LEU A 133 -1.81 9.53 -13.29
N ASN A 134 -1.59 10.56 -12.46
CA ASN A 134 -1.91 11.94 -12.81
C ASN A 134 -1.00 12.51 -13.92
N ASN A 135 0.14 11.88 -14.22
CA ASN A 135 1.03 12.32 -15.30
C ASN A 135 0.55 11.84 -16.69
N TYR A 136 -0.38 10.88 -16.74
CA TYR A 136 -0.93 10.38 -17.99
C TYR A 136 -2.22 11.11 -18.39
N CYS A 137 -2.40 11.35 -19.70
CA CYS A 137 -3.59 11.98 -20.23
C CYS A 137 -4.85 11.13 -19.96
N LEU A 138 -6.01 11.78 -19.93
CA LEU A 138 -7.31 11.12 -19.74
C LEU A 138 -7.88 10.52 -21.02
N ASP A 139 -7.35 10.90 -22.18
CA ASP A 139 -7.84 10.44 -23.49
C ASP A 139 -7.27 9.07 -23.92
N ASP A 140 -6.34 8.50 -23.16
CA ASP A 140 -5.79 7.17 -23.44
C ASP A 140 -6.65 6.09 -22.73
N ASP A 141 -7.42 5.33 -23.50
CA ASP A 141 -8.33 4.29 -23.01
C ASP A 141 -7.63 3.27 -22.09
N VAL A 142 -6.36 2.95 -22.39
CA VAL A 142 -5.56 2.02 -21.58
C VAL A 142 -5.32 2.60 -20.19
N ILE A 143 -5.03 3.90 -20.11
CA ILE A 143 -4.81 4.60 -18.84
C ILE A 143 -6.10 4.72 -18.05
N VAL A 144 -7.22 4.99 -18.71
CA VAL A 144 -8.54 5.01 -18.06
C VAL A 144 -8.84 3.64 -17.43
N PHE A 145 -8.59 2.56 -18.17
CA PHE A 145 -8.77 1.20 -17.68
C PHE A 145 -7.83 0.88 -16.50
N VAL A 146 -6.56 1.27 -16.57
CA VAL A 146 -5.59 1.14 -15.47
C VAL A 146 -6.07 1.90 -14.22
N ARG A 147 -6.60 3.12 -14.36
CA ARG A 147 -7.16 3.90 -13.23
C ARG A 147 -8.36 3.20 -12.58
N LEU A 148 -9.23 2.58 -13.39
CA LEU A 148 -10.38 1.82 -12.90
C LEU A 148 -9.93 0.60 -12.12
N LEU A 149 -9.06 -0.23 -12.69
CA LEU A 149 -8.48 -1.39 -12.00
C LEU A 149 -7.75 -0.96 -10.72
N PHE A 150 -7.07 0.19 -10.74
CA PHE A 150 -6.32 0.65 -9.57
C PHE A 150 -7.25 1.01 -8.44
N SER A 151 -8.35 1.67 -8.76
CA SER A 151 -9.42 1.99 -7.81
C SER A 151 -10.06 0.72 -7.24
N VAL A 152 -10.35 -0.28 -8.08
CA VAL A 152 -10.88 -1.58 -7.63
C VAL A 152 -9.89 -2.26 -6.68
N SER A 153 -8.60 -2.32 -7.04
CA SER A 153 -7.56 -2.94 -6.23
C SER A 153 -7.40 -2.30 -4.85
N LEU A 154 -7.57 -0.97 -4.76
CA LEU A 154 -7.54 -0.25 -3.49
C LEU A 154 -8.75 -0.58 -2.62
N ILE A 155 -9.95 -0.62 -3.21
CA ILE A 155 -11.19 -0.97 -2.50
C ILE A 155 -11.12 -2.40 -1.99
N THR A 156 -10.63 -3.35 -2.80
CA THR A 156 -10.51 -4.75 -2.40
C THR A 156 -9.42 -4.99 -1.36
N SER A 157 -8.36 -4.17 -1.35
CA SER A 157 -7.26 -4.30 -0.37
C SER A 157 -7.57 -3.62 0.96
N PHE A 158 -8.50 -2.66 0.99
CA PHE A 158 -8.85 -1.89 2.20
C PHE A 158 -9.29 -2.72 3.42
N PRO A 159 -10.09 -3.81 3.29
CA PRO A 159 -10.54 -4.59 4.43
C PRO A 159 -9.41 -5.18 5.25
N PHE A 160 -8.28 -5.50 4.61
CA PHE A 160 -7.15 -6.14 5.26
C PHE A 160 -6.62 -5.33 6.46
N PRO A 161 -6.05 -4.13 6.29
CA PRO A 161 -5.58 -3.34 7.43
C PRO A 161 -6.69 -3.00 8.43
N ALA A 162 -7.94 -2.82 7.97
CA ALA A 162 -9.07 -2.51 8.84
C ALA A 162 -9.42 -3.67 9.80
N ILE A 163 -9.40 -4.92 9.31
CA ILE A 163 -9.61 -6.12 10.14
C ILE A 163 -8.48 -6.27 11.16
N PHE A 164 -7.22 -6.09 10.73
CA PHE A 164 -6.04 -6.21 11.60
C PHE A 164 -6.07 -5.19 12.75
N LEU A 165 -6.39 -3.93 12.42
CA LEU A 165 -6.55 -2.86 13.42
C LEU A 165 -7.69 -3.17 14.38
N ARG A 166 -8.84 -3.61 13.87
CA ARG A 166 -10.00 -3.99 14.69
C ARG A 166 -9.66 -5.12 15.67
N GLU A 167 -9.00 -6.18 15.19
CA GLU A 167 -8.63 -7.32 16.03
C GLU A 167 -7.62 -6.92 17.09
N THR A 168 -6.58 -6.17 16.72
CA THR A 168 -5.57 -5.68 17.67
C THR A 168 -6.19 -4.80 18.77
N ILE A 169 -7.06 -3.86 18.38
CA ILE A 169 -7.74 -2.99 19.33
C ILE A 169 -8.69 -3.80 20.22
N ASN A 170 -9.43 -4.75 19.65
CA ASN A 170 -10.36 -5.57 20.40
C ASN A 170 -9.65 -6.56 21.35
N ASP A 171 -8.48 -7.07 21.00
CA ASP A 171 -7.70 -7.94 21.88
C ASP A 171 -7.10 -7.16 23.05
N ASN A 172 -6.71 -5.90 22.85
CA ASN A 172 -6.19 -5.03 23.90
C ASN A 172 -7.31 -4.45 24.79
N LEU A 173 -8.36 -3.88 24.19
CA LEU A 173 -9.47 -3.25 24.92
C LEU A 173 -10.52 -4.26 25.41
N GLY A 174 -10.76 -5.34 24.68
CA GLY A 174 -11.75 -6.37 25.06
C GLY A 174 -11.33 -7.16 26.30
N ARG A 175 -10.03 -7.17 26.65
CA ARG A 175 -9.54 -7.66 27.94
C ARG A 175 -9.98 -6.78 29.11
N ILE A 176 -10.28 -5.50 28.85
CA ILE A 176 -10.64 -4.50 29.86
C ILE A 176 -12.15 -4.27 29.87
N ILE A 177 -12.81 -4.30 28.71
CA ILE A 177 -14.21 -3.91 28.53
C ILE A 177 -14.96 -4.95 27.70
N ASN A 178 -15.93 -5.65 28.32
CA ASN A 178 -16.61 -6.80 27.73
C ASN A 178 -17.94 -6.39 27.03
N PHE A 179 -17.87 -5.57 25.98
CA PHE A 179 -19.06 -5.14 25.22
C PHE A 179 -19.28 -5.98 23.95
N LYS A 180 -20.48 -6.53 23.79
CA LYS A 180 -20.93 -7.30 22.62
C LYS A 180 -20.82 -6.52 21.28
N TYR A 181 -20.86 -5.19 21.32
CA TYR A 181 -20.81 -4.32 20.15
C TYR A 181 -19.45 -3.61 19.94
N LEU A 182 -18.45 -3.86 20.78
CA LEU A 182 -17.16 -3.14 20.76
C LEU A 182 -16.50 -3.20 19.37
N LYS A 183 -16.54 -4.37 18.72
CA LYS A 183 -15.98 -4.56 17.37
C LYS A 183 -16.60 -3.64 16.32
N ASN A 184 -17.93 -3.44 16.36
CA ASN A 184 -18.65 -2.62 15.37
C ASN A 184 -18.40 -1.12 15.60
N ILE A 185 -18.31 -0.71 16.86
CA ILE A 185 -17.99 0.67 17.25
C ILE A 185 -16.56 1.00 16.81
N VAL A 186 -15.60 0.12 17.08
CA VAL A 186 -14.20 0.30 16.67
C VAL A 186 -14.09 0.44 15.15
N THR A 187 -14.75 -0.42 14.36
CA THR A 187 -14.75 -0.28 12.89
C THR A 187 -15.35 1.03 12.42
N PHE A 188 -16.47 1.45 13.00
CA PHE A 188 -17.12 2.70 12.62
C PHE A 188 -16.22 3.91 12.91
N CYS A 189 -15.60 3.97 14.10
CA CYS A 189 -14.66 5.02 14.47
C CYS A 189 -13.43 5.04 13.55
N LEU A 190 -12.87 3.87 13.21
CA LEU A 190 -11.73 3.75 12.28
C LEU A 190 -12.06 4.31 10.89
N ILE A 191 -13.20 3.91 10.32
CA ILE A 191 -13.63 4.36 8.99
C ILE A 191 -13.90 5.88 9.00
N LEU A 192 -14.52 6.39 10.06
CA LEU A 192 -14.79 7.83 10.22
C LEU A 192 -13.47 8.63 10.29
N LEU A 193 -12.48 8.14 11.04
CA LEU A 193 -11.15 8.76 11.11
C LEU A 193 -10.43 8.75 9.77
N ILE A 194 -10.47 7.64 9.03
CA ILE A 194 -9.89 7.57 7.68
C ILE A 194 -10.57 8.56 6.73
N PHE A 195 -11.89 8.70 6.85
CA PHE A 195 -12.67 9.64 6.05
C PHE A 195 -12.31 11.10 6.35
N THR A 196 -12.17 11.48 7.63
CA THR A 196 -11.78 12.85 8.01
C THR A 196 -10.37 13.19 7.53
N VAL A 197 -9.40 12.29 7.74
CA VAL A 197 -8.03 12.44 7.22
C VAL A 197 -8.04 12.60 5.70
N SER A 198 -8.89 11.84 5.00
CA SER A 198 -9.04 11.95 3.55
C SER A 198 -9.51 13.33 3.11
N PHE A 199 -10.22 14.13 3.91
CA PHE A 199 -10.57 15.51 3.55
C PHE A 199 -9.44 16.51 3.76
N ILE A 200 -8.64 16.31 4.81
CA ILE A 200 -7.53 17.19 5.19
C ILE A 200 -6.44 17.11 4.13
N PHE A 201 -6.05 15.90 3.72
CA PHE A 201 -4.95 15.71 2.78
C PHE A 201 -5.46 15.58 1.33
N LYS A 202 -4.83 16.34 0.43
CA LYS A 202 -5.11 16.29 -1.02
C LYS A 202 -4.05 15.53 -1.81
N SER A 203 -2.82 15.46 -1.30
CA SER A 203 -1.69 14.77 -1.93
C SER A 203 -1.31 13.52 -1.13
N ILE A 204 -0.94 12.46 -1.84
CA ILE A 204 -0.62 11.16 -1.24
C ILE A 204 0.84 11.13 -0.78
N GLY A 205 1.74 11.81 -1.50
CA GLY A 205 3.19 11.81 -1.25
C GLY A 205 3.58 12.15 0.20
N PRO A 206 3.15 13.30 0.75
CA PRO A 206 3.46 13.65 2.13
C PRO A 206 2.91 12.65 3.16
N ILE A 207 1.71 12.10 2.91
CA ILE A 207 1.10 11.11 3.80
C ILE A 207 1.97 9.85 3.87
N LEU A 208 2.42 9.35 2.72
CA LEU A 208 3.29 8.17 2.65
C LEU A 208 4.65 8.43 3.31
N ALA A 209 5.25 9.59 3.06
CA ALA A 209 6.53 9.97 3.65
C ALA A 209 6.45 10.05 5.18
N ILE A 210 5.43 10.72 5.72
CA ILE A 210 5.23 10.91 7.17
C ILE A 210 4.87 9.60 7.86
N SER A 211 3.96 8.81 7.28
CA SER A 211 3.59 7.51 7.87
C SER A 211 4.76 6.53 7.84
N GLY A 212 5.55 6.53 6.77
CA GLY A 212 6.75 5.73 6.70
C GLY A 212 7.85 6.17 7.66
N SER A 213 8.05 7.47 7.84
CA SER A 213 9.03 7.97 8.81
C SER A 213 8.59 7.72 10.25
N LEU A 214 7.34 8.01 10.61
CA LEU A 214 6.85 7.88 11.99
C LEU A 214 6.54 6.44 12.39
N CYS A 215 6.00 5.62 11.49
CA CYS A 215 5.59 4.25 11.80
C CYS A 215 6.50 3.20 11.18
N GLY A 216 6.94 3.41 9.93
CA GLY A 216 7.79 2.45 9.22
C GLY A 216 9.20 2.35 9.82
N THR A 217 9.87 3.48 10.09
CA THR A 217 11.25 3.46 10.61
C THR A 217 11.38 2.81 11.99
N PRO A 218 10.52 3.07 12.98
CA PRO A 218 10.69 2.45 14.30
C PRO A 218 10.44 0.94 14.24
N ILE A 219 9.43 0.52 13.47
CA ILE A 219 9.08 -0.89 13.33
C ILE A 219 10.16 -1.66 12.59
N ASN A 220 10.73 -1.10 11.52
CA ASN A 220 11.68 -1.80 10.68
C ASN A 220 13.13 -1.74 11.23
N MET A 221 13.52 -0.68 11.94
CA MET A 221 14.92 -0.46 12.34
C MET A 221 15.12 -0.39 13.87
N ILE A 222 14.24 0.29 14.60
CA ILE A 222 14.45 0.56 16.03
C ILE A 222 14.05 -0.64 16.88
N PHE A 223 12.85 -1.19 16.72
CA PHE A 223 12.42 -2.32 17.54
C PHE A 223 13.27 -3.58 17.34
N PRO A 224 13.62 -4.00 16.11
CA PRO A 224 14.48 -5.17 15.93
C PRO A 224 15.86 -4.99 16.56
N SER A 225 16.45 -3.79 16.47
CA SER A 225 17.76 -3.52 17.07
C SER A 225 17.70 -3.53 18.59
N LEU A 226 16.67 -2.94 19.20
CA LEU A 226 16.44 -3.00 20.65
C LEU A 226 16.24 -4.44 21.15
N ILE A 227 15.42 -5.23 20.45
CA ILE A 227 15.16 -6.64 20.82
C ILE A 227 16.42 -7.50 20.68
N TYR A 228 17.28 -7.21 19.70
CA TYR A 228 18.55 -7.93 19.53
C TYR A 228 19.58 -7.59 20.63
N MET A 229 19.51 -6.37 21.17
CA MET A 229 20.42 -5.90 22.23
C MET A 229 19.98 -6.31 23.65
N SER A 230 18.70 -6.63 23.87
CA SER A 230 18.14 -7.08 25.15
C SER A 230 18.35 -8.57 25.40
#